data_AF-A0A3L8PAE2-F1
#
_entry.id   AF-A0A3L8PAE2-F1
#
_cell.length_a   1.000
_cell.length_b   1.000
_cell.length_c   1.000
_cell.angle_alpha   90.00
_cell.angle_beta   90.00
_cell.angle_gamma   90.00
#
_symmetry.space_group_name_H-M   'P 1'
#
loop_
_entity.id
_entity.type
_entity.pdbx_description
1 polymer ?
#
loop_
_entity_poly.entity_id
_entity_poly.type
_entity_poly.pdbx_seq_one_letter_code
_entity_poly.pdbx_strand_id
1 'polypeptide(L)'
;IVVGLGGSATNDGGAGLLAALGATADGPLDRGPAGLEQVSAVDVMAARERLSGVELVVAADVETRLLGMFGASKMFGAQMGFSEEDILRVDRVLDGFVVAVCGRTPSERRLADSPSAGAAGGLGFALL
;
A
#
# COMPACT_ATOMS: atom_id res chain seq x y z
N ILE A 1 -12.25 15.55 0.21
CA ILE A 1 -11.08 15.59 1.12
C ILE A 1 -9.83 15.53 0.25
N VAL A 2 -8.86 16.42 0.48
CA VAL A 2 -7.56 16.38 -0.21
C VAL A 2 -6.55 15.74 0.73
N VAL A 3 -5.84 14.72 0.26
CA VAL A 3 -4.79 14.02 1.03
C VAL A 3 -3.46 14.25 0.33
N GLY A 4 -2.57 14.99 0.99
CA GLY A 4 -1.19 15.18 0.52
C GLY A 4 -0.36 13.96 0.85
N LEU A 5 0.30 13.37 -0.15
CA LEU A 5 1.21 12.24 0.00
C LEU A 5 2.64 12.70 -0.23
N GLY A 6 3.43 12.77 0.84
CA GLY A 6 4.85 13.15 0.77
C GLY A 6 5.53 13.02 2.12
N GLY A 7 6.85 12.82 2.12
CA GLY A 7 7.66 12.77 3.35
C GLY A 7 7.28 11.69 4.36
N SER A 8 6.69 10.57 3.92
CA SER A 8 6.30 9.49 4.84
C SER A 8 7.51 8.67 5.30
N ALA A 9 7.38 8.07 6.48
CA ALA A 9 8.27 7.03 7.00
C ALA A 9 7.63 5.62 6.93
N THR A 10 6.53 5.50 6.17
CA THR A 10 5.77 4.25 6.00
C THR A 10 6.19 3.55 4.71
N ASN A 11 6.14 2.22 4.71
CA ASN A 11 6.29 1.38 3.50
C ASN A 11 5.53 0.05 3.67
N ASP A 12 4.25 0.16 4.02
CA ASP A 12 3.34 -0.93 4.40
C ASP A 12 2.19 -1.12 3.40
N GLY A 13 2.25 -0.49 2.22
CA GLY A 13 1.16 -0.59 1.24
C GLY A 13 -0.11 0.16 1.65
N GLY A 14 -0.03 1.01 2.69
CA GLY A 14 -1.20 1.65 3.28
C GLY A 14 -2.08 0.72 4.12
N ALA A 15 -1.57 -0.44 4.51
CA ALA A 15 -2.28 -1.40 5.36
C ALA A 15 -2.74 -0.78 6.69
N GLY A 16 -1.87 0.01 7.35
CA GLY A 16 -2.24 0.68 8.60
C GLY A 16 -3.38 1.69 8.43
N LEU A 17 -3.43 2.40 7.29
CA LEU A 17 -4.53 3.31 6.94
C LEU A 17 -5.83 2.51 6.76
N LEU A 18 -5.81 1.41 6.00
CA LEU A 18 -6.98 0.57 5.78
C LEU A 18 -7.49 0.00 7.11
N ALA A 19 -6.61 -0.45 8.00
CA ALA A 19 -6.96 -0.91 9.34
C ALA A 19 -7.64 0.18 10.17
N ALA A 20 -7.09 1.41 10.17
CA ALA A 20 -7.70 2.54 10.86
C ALA A 20 -9.09 2.88 10.30
N LEU A 21 -9.29 2.69 9.00
CA LEU A 21 -10.59 2.82 8.32
C LEU A 21 -11.51 1.61 8.54
N GLY A 22 -11.05 0.55 9.18
CA GLY A 22 -11.88 -0.58 9.60
C GLY A 22 -11.77 -1.82 8.70
N ALA A 23 -10.81 -1.87 7.79
CA ALA A 23 -10.47 -3.10 7.10
C ALA A 23 -10.03 -4.18 8.11
N THR A 24 -10.33 -5.43 7.79
CA THR A 24 -9.96 -6.59 8.60
C THR A 24 -9.15 -7.57 7.78
N ALA A 25 -8.37 -8.43 8.45
CA ALA A 25 -7.55 -9.44 7.80
C ALA A 25 -7.37 -10.65 8.71
N ASP A 26 -6.76 -11.70 8.16
CA ASP A 26 -6.32 -12.89 8.89
C ASP A 26 -5.01 -12.67 9.70
N GLY A 27 -4.48 -11.45 9.68
CA GLY A 27 -3.32 -11.01 10.44
C GLY A 27 -3.33 -9.50 10.72
N PRO A 28 -2.31 -8.98 11.42
CA PRO A 28 -2.23 -7.57 11.75
C PRO A 28 -1.89 -6.72 10.51
N LEU A 29 -2.68 -5.66 10.28
CA LEU A 29 -2.45 -4.69 9.21
C LEU A 29 -1.67 -3.44 9.68
N ASP A 30 -1.46 -3.28 10.99
CA ASP A 30 -0.93 -2.07 11.64
C ASP A 30 0.50 -2.24 12.17
N ARG A 31 1.22 -3.29 11.76
CA ARG A 31 2.59 -3.60 12.22
C ARG A 31 3.66 -3.37 11.15
N GLY A 32 3.37 -2.49 10.18
CA GLY A 32 4.24 -2.23 9.05
C GLY A 32 4.43 -3.46 8.15
N PRO A 33 5.39 -3.42 7.20
CA PRO A 33 5.53 -4.49 6.22
C PRO A 33 5.83 -5.85 6.84
N ALA A 34 6.59 -5.93 7.95
CA ALA A 34 6.85 -7.21 8.63
C ALA A 34 5.57 -7.89 9.16
N GLY A 35 4.55 -7.10 9.53
CA GLY A 35 3.25 -7.63 9.95
C GLY A 35 2.46 -8.30 8.84
N LEU A 36 2.76 -7.96 7.59
CA LEU A 36 2.02 -8.41 6.40
C LEU A 36 2.55 -9.72 5.83
N GLU A 37 3.69 -10.24 6.30
CA GLU A 37 4.32 -11.46 5.77
C GLU A 37 3.40 -12.69 5.76
N GLN A 38 2.45 -12.75 6.68
CA GLN A 38 1.50 -13.86 6.83
C GLN A 38 0.05 -13.49 6.46
N VAL A 39 -0.20 -12.25 6.05
CA VAL A 39 -1.54 -11.79 5.66
C VAL A 39 -1.88 -12.38 4.30
N SER A 40 -2.96 -13.15 4.23
CA SER A 40 -3.38 -13.83 3.00
C SER A 40 -4.78 -13.45 2.53
N ALA A 41 -5.58 -12.83 3.42
CA ALA A 41 -6.91 -12.34 3.09
C ALA A 41 -7.17 -10.98 3.78
N VAL A 42 -7.67 -10.01 3.03
CA VAL A 42 -8.04 -8.69 3.55
C VAL A 42 -9.46 -8.35 3.10
N ASP A 43 -10.32 -7.99 4.04
CA ASP A 43 -11.64 -7.42 3.77
C ASP A 43 -11.60 -5.91 3.99
N VAL A 44 -11.75 -5.16 2.91
CA VAL A 44 -11.75 -3.69 2.89
C VAL A 44 -13.16 -3.07 2.90
N MET A 45 -14.22 -3.88 2.97
CA MET A 45 -15.61 -3.40 2.79
C MET A 45 -15.99 -2.33 3.82
N ALA A 46 -15.69 -2.56 5.09
CA ALA A 46 -15.97 -1.59 6.15
C ALA A 46 -15.17 -0.28 5.95
N ALA A 47 -13.93 -0.35 5.47
CA ALA A 47 -13.14 0.84 5.14
C ALA A 47 -13.75 1.63 3.98
N ARG A 48 -14.21 0.95 2.92
CA ARG A 48 -14.89 1.58 1.79
C ARG A 48 -16.20 2.22 2.21
N GLU A 49 -16.98 1.57 3.07
CA GLU A 49 -18.25 2.11 3.58
C GLU A 49 -18.05 3.39 4.39
N ARG A 50 -17.01 3.46 5.23
CA ARG A 50 -16.70 4.69 6.00
C ARG A 50 -16.38 5.90 5.15
N LEU A 51 -15.92 5.69 3.92
CA LEU A 51 -15.60 6.75 2.95
C LEU A 51 -16.66 6.89 1.85
N SER A 52 -17.80 6.21 2.00
CA SER A 52 -18.90 6.30 1.04
C SER A 52 -19.42 7.74 0.93
N GLY A 53 -19.56 8.23 -0.30
CA GLY A 53 -19.97 9.60 -0.59
C GLY A 53 -18.90 10.67 -0.36
N VAL A 54 -17.69 10.29 0.04
CA VAL A 54 -16.55 11.20 0.18
C VAL A 54 -15.70 11.16 -1.09
N GLU A 55 -15.57 12.30 -1.77
CA GLU A 55 -14.57 12.45 -2.83
C GLU A 55 -13.18 12.59 -2.20
N LEU A 56 -12.27 11.68 -2.53
CA LEU A 56 -10.87 11.75 -2.14
C LEU A 56 -10.05 12.26 -3.32
N VAL A 57 -9.24 13.28 -3.08
CA VAL A 57 -8.27 13.79 -4.04
C VAL A 57 -6.88 13.52 -3.47
N VAL A 58 -6.14 12.64 -4.12
CA VAL A 58 -4.75 12.34 -3.77
C VAL A 58 -3.84 13.38 -4.43
N ALA A 59 -3.18 14.19 -3.61
CA ALA A 59 -2.15 15.12 -4.06
C ALA A 59 -0.78 14.45 -3.87
N ALA A 60 -0.26 13.85 -4.94
CA ALA A 60 1.06 13.25 -5.01
C ALA A 60 1.90 13.92 -6.10
N ASP A 61 3.20 14.05 -5.86
CA ASP A 61 4.18 14.64 -6.79
C ASP A 61 5.02 13.59 -7.53
N VAL A 62 4.72 12.30 -7.32
CA VAL A 62 5.42 11.16 -7.93
C VAL A 62 4.45 10.19 -8.59
N GLU A 63 4.89 9.58 -9.70
CA GLU A 63 4.13 8.56 -10.44
C GLU A 63 4.56 7.12 -10.09
N THR A 64 5.26 6.94 -8.96
CA THR A 64 5.78 5.65 -8.52
C THR A 64 4.66 4.61 -8.38
N ARG A 65 4.89 3.40 -8.91
CA ARG A 65 3.98 2.25 -8.74
C ARG A 65 4.17 1.66 -7.35
N LEU A 66 3.29 0.76 -6.92
CA LEU A 66 3.50 0.13 -5.62
C LEU A 66 4.71 -0.82 -5.62
N LEU A 67 4.85 -1.63 -6.68
CA LEU A 67 5.78 -2.77 -6.71
C LEU A 67 6.84 -2.66 -7.82
N GLY A 68 7.92 -3.42 -7.67
CA GLY A 68 8.91 -3.69 -8.70
C GLY A 68 10.02 -2.63 -8.83
N MET A 69 10.67 -2.60 -9.99
CA MET A 69 11.87 -1.74 -10.22
C MET A 69 11.58 -0.24 -10.10
N PHE A 70 10.33 0.17 -10.34
CA PHE A 70 9.83 1.53 -10.16
C PHE A 70 8.80 1.61 -9.02
N GLY A 71 8.88 0.67 -8.08
CA GLY A 71 8.01 0.49 -6.94
C GLY A 71 8.41 1.34 -5.73
N ALA A 72 7.52 1.43 -4.73
CA ALA A 72 7.71 2.24 -3.52
C ALA A 72 8.99 1.84 -2.76
N SER A 73 9.16 0.55 -2.48
CA SER A 73 10.33 0.02 -1.76
C SER A 73 11.63 0.31 -2.49
N LYS A 74 11.64 0.17 -3.83
CA LYS A 74 12.86 0.38 -4.62
C LYS A 74 13.24 1.85 -4.72
N MET A 75 12.26 2.73 -4.88
CA MET A 75 12.50 4.16 -5.05
C MET A 75 12.79 4.89 -3.74
N PHE A 76 12.14 4.49 -2.65
CA PHE A 76 12.16 5.22 -1.38
C PHE A 76 12.67 4.43 -0.17
N GLY A 77 12.91 3.12 -0.30
CA GLY A 77 13.35 2.30 0.84
C GLY A 77 14.72 2.70 1.40
N ALA A 78 15.68 3.07 0.54
CA ALA A 78 17.04 3.42 0.98
C ALA A 78 17.07 4.65 1.91
N GLN A 79 16.29 5.69 1.60
CA GLN A 79 16.17 6.87 2.47
C GLN A 79 15.41 6.58 3.77
N MET A 80 14.64 5.48 3.82
CA MET A 80 13.99 4.97 5.04
C MET A 80 14.90 4.02 5.84
N GLY A 81 16.14 3.81 5.40
CA GLY A 81 17.12 2.96 6.08
C GLY A 81 17.08 1.48 5.69
N PHE A 82 16.38 1.11 4.61
CA PHE A 82 16.34 -0.28 4.15
C PHE A 82 17.65 -0.65 3.46
N SER A 83 18.17 -1.84 3.79
CA SER A 83 19.20 -2.50 2.98
C SER A 83 18.63 -2.94 1.62
N GLU A 84 19.49 -3.33 0.68
CA GLU A 84 19.01 -3.90 -0.59
C GLU A 84 18.20 -5.19 -0.38
N GLU A 85 18.56 -5.99 0.63
CA GLU A 85 17.82 -7.19 1.02
C GLU A 85 16.44 -6.84 1.58
N ASP A 86 16.35 -5.80 2.43
CA ASP A 86 15.07 -5.32 2.95
C ASP A 86 14.17 -4.80 1.83
N ILE A 87 14.72 -4.09 0.83
CA ILE A 87 13.96 -3.61 -0.31
C ILE A 87 13.31 -4.79 -1.05
N LEU A 88 14.08 -5.83 -1.35
CA LEU A 88 13.56 -7.03 -2.03
C LEU A 88 12.55 -7.80 -1.17
N ARG A 89 12.81 -7.90 0.13
CA ARG A 89 11.90 -8.55 1.07
C ARG A 89 10.58 -7.80 1.16
N VAL A 90 10.61 -6.49 1.40
CA VAL A 90 9.39 -5.68 1.53
C VAL A 90 8.62 -5.62 0.23
N ASP A 91 9.27 -5.49 -0.94
CA ASP A 91 8.58 -5.55 -2.24
C ASP A 91 7.81 -6.87 -2.41
N ARG A 92 8.41 -8.01 -2.03
CA ARG A 92 7.72 -9.31 -2.04
C ARG A 92 6.54 -9.37 -1.06
N VAL A 93 6.69 -8.78 0.12
CA VAL A 93 5.60 -8.75 1.11
C VAL A 93 4.45 -7.89 0.63
N LEU A 94 4.72 -6.72 0.04
CA LEU A 94 3.71 -5.87 -0.56
C LEU A 94 3.04 -6.56 -1.75
N ASP A 95 3.76 -7.37 -2.52
CA ASP A 95 3.16 -8.20 -3.58
C ASP A 95 2.13 -9.18 -3.00
N GLY A 96 2.47 -9.87 -1.91
CA GLY A 96 1.53 -10.73 -1.16
C GLY A 96 0.32 -9.96 -0.64
N PHE A 97 0.53 -8.76 -0.08
CA PHE A 97 -0.55 -7.90 0.41
C PHE A 97 -1.49 -7.47 -0.73
N VAL A 98 -0.97 -7.08 -1.89
CA VAL A 98 -1.78 -6.76 -3.07
C VAL A 98 -2.59 -7.97 -3.52
N VAL A 99 -2.02 -9.18 -3.47
CA VAL A 99 -2.79 -10.41 -3.74
C VAL A 99 -3.94 -10.57 -2.74
N ALA A 100 -3.69 -10.34 -1.46
CA ALA A 100 -4.68 -10.49 -0.40
C ALA A 100 -5.82 -9.46 -0.48
N VAL A 101 -5.55 -8.26 -0.98
CA VAL A 101 -6.54 -7.16 -1.14
C VAL A 101 -7.29 -7.27 -2.46
N CYS A 102 -6.58 -7.49 -3.58
CA CYS A 102 -7.14 -7.32 -4.91
C CYS A 102 -7.34 -8.64 -5.67
N GLY A 103 -6.50 -9.64 -5.43
CA GLY A 103 -6.40 -10.86 -6.26
C GLY A 103 -5.09 -10.94 -7.05
N ARG A 104 -4.95 -12.01 -7.86
CA ARG A 104 -3.69 -12.40 -8.52
C ARG A 104 -3.61 -12.02 -9.99
N THR A 105 -4.74 -11.84 -10.66
CA THR A 105 -4.75 -11.58 -12.10
C THR A 105 -4.33 -10.15 -12.40
N PRO A 106 -3.69 -9.87 -13.56
CA PRO A 106 -3.30 -8.50 -13.91
C PRO A 106 -4.44 -7.49 -13.82
N SER A 107 -5.67 -7.90 -14.15
CA SER A 107 -6.86 -7.06 -14.06
C SER A 107 -7.28 -6.70 -12.64
N GLU A 108 -7.13 -7.63 -11.71
CA GLU A 108 -7.48 -7.47 -10.29
C GLU A 108 -6.55 -6.48 -9.61
N ARG A 109 -5.25 -6.58 -9.89
CA ARG A 109 -4.20 -5.80 -9.23
C ARG A 109 -3.80 -4.52 -9.97
N ARG A 110 -4.60 -4.06 -10.95
CA ARG A 110 -4.34 -2.81 -11.71
C ARG A 110 -4.09 -1.59 -10.84
N LEU A 111 -4.71 -1.52 -9.66
CA LEU A 111 -4.52 -0.40 -8.72
C LEU A 111 -3.08 -0.30 -8.23
N ALA A 112 -2.36 -1.41 -8.07
CA ALA A 112 -0.95 -1.41 -7.65
C ALA A 112 -0.01 -0.88 -8.76
N ASP A 113 -0.45 -0.96 -10.02
CA ASP A 113 0.27 -0.45 -11.20
C ASP A 113 -0.10 1.00 -11.55
N SER A 114 -1.12 1.57 -10.92
CA SER A 114 -1.57 2.94 -11.18
C SER A 114 -0.47 3.95 -10.87
N PRO A 115 -0.39 5.06 -11.62
CA PRO A 115 0.44 6.20 -11.23
C PRO A 115 0.16 6.60 -9.79
N SER A 116 1.22 6.88 -9.04
CA SER A 116 1.16 7.28 -7.63
C SER A 116 0.68 6.21 -6.65
N ALA A 117 0.43 4.96 -7.07
CA ALA A 117 0.09 3.87 -6.15
C ALA A 117 1.18 3.63 -5.08
N GLY A 118 2.45 3.86 -5.42
CA GLY A 118 3.58 3.77 -4.50
C GLY A 118 3.83 5.02 -3.66
N ALA A 119 3.07 6.10 -3.87
CA ALA A 119 3.26 7.35 -3.13
C ALA A 119 3.11 7.12 -1.62
N ALA A 120 3.99 7.77 -0.84
CA ALA A 120 4.05 7.66 0.61
C ALA A 120 4.08 6.21 1.14
N GLY A 121 4.82 5.32 0.47
CA GLY A 121 4.98 3.93 0.90
C GLY A 121 3.78 3.03 0.63
N GLY A 122 2.95 3.41 -0.34
CA GLY A 122 1.76 2.67 -0.74
C GLY A 122 0.44 3.20 -0.19
N LEU A 123 0.44 4.35 0.49
CA LEU A 123 -0.82 5.03 0.84
C LEU A 123 -1.61 5.43 -0.42
N GLY A 124 -0.92 5.74 -1.52
CA GLY A 124 -1.58 5.98 -2.81
C GLY A 124 -2.42 4.78 -3.25
N PHE A 125 -1.86 3.57 -3.18
CA PHE A 125 -2.58 2.32 -3.49
C PHE A 125 -3.82 2.12 -2.60
N ALA A 126 -3.70 2.36 -1.30
CA ALA A 126 -4.82 2.19 -0.36
C ALA A 126 -5.97 3.22 -0.57
N LEU A 127 -5.69 4.36 -1.18
CA LEU A 127 -6.65 5.46 -1.40
C LEU A 127 -7.31 5.43 -2.80
N LEU A 128 -6.81 4.61 -3.73
CA LEU A 128 -7.33 4.43 -5.10
C LEU A 128 -8.35 3.29 -5.15
#